data_AF-A0AA43CBF5-F1
#
_entry.id   AF-A0AA43CBF5-F1
#
_cell.length_a   1.000
_cell.length_b   1.000
_cell.length_c   1.000
_cell.angle_alpha   90.00
_cell.angle_beta   90.00
_cell.angle_gamma   90.00
#
_symmetry.space_group_name_H-M   'P 1'
#
loop_
_entity.id
_entity.type
_entity.pdbx_description
1 polymer ?
#
loop_
_entity_poly.entity_id
_entity_poly.type
_entity_poly.pdbx_seq_one_letter_code
_entity_poly.pdbx_strand_id
1 'polypeptide(L)'
;MGPLTALLLATPIFGLSLNIESSLEEPPAVVIDAAAVLAVQVSTELEEPAEPTTADLVRQRNKIKRFHKSFGIATWAMMTVTVAAGFIQFYNQYGWWAGQGSNPCVTGDAIFGQGQCSGAPTIHLTLGVVTSALYFTTFGLSFAMPDPLGVSEGNSDFARKLRTHKVLRWVTLAGMLAQIGMGVVIANPDWFGLDRANNYRTLQALATTHLALGVVTWGALTWAGAIMLF
;
A
#
# COMPACT_ATOMS: atom_id res chain seq x y z
N MET A 1 -7.18 25.43 -12.86
CA MET A 1 -7.66 24.12 -12.36
C MET A 1 -6.50 23.15 -12.48
N GLY A 2 -5.91 22.75 -11.35
CA GLY A 2 -4.56 22.19 -11.31
C GLY A 2 -4.47 20.69 -11.62
N PRO A 3 -3.27 20.18 -11.93
CA PRO A 3 -3.02 18.78 -12.30
C PRO A 3 -3.34 17.75 -11.20
N LEU A 4 -3.58 18.20 -9.95
CA LEU A 4 -3.98 17.37 -8.82
C LEU A 4 -5.46 16.92 -8.86
N THR A 5 -6.36 17.68 -9.51
CA THR A 5 -7.76 17.25 -9.67
C THR A 5 -7.86 16.13 -10.70
N ALA A 6 -6.97 16.11 -11.70
CA ALA A 6 -6.86 15.01 -12.66
C ALA A 6 -6.24 13.75 -12.04
N LEU A 7 -5.29 13.88 -11.11
CA LEU A 7 -4.71 12.71 -10.42
C LEU A 7 -5.70 12.07 -9.43
N LEU A 8 -6.53 12.87 -8.75
CA LEU A 8 -7.55 12.36 -7.82
C LEU A 8 -8.79 11.78 -8.52
N LEU A 9 -9.06 12.15 -9.77
CA LEU A 9 -10.16 11.60 -10.58
C LEU A 9 -9.73 10.47 -11.53
N ALA A 10 -8.43 10.33 -11.83
CA ALA A 10 -7.93 9.32 -12.79
C ALA A 10 -7.22 8.11 -12.16
N THR A 11 -6.98 8.08 -10.85
CA THR A 11 -6.49 6.87 -10.17
C THR A 11 -7.62 6.18 -9.43
N PRO A 12 -8.23 5.12 -9.98
CA PRO A 12 -9.05 4.24 -9.18
C PRO A 12 -8.09 3.54 -8.21
N ILE A 13 -8.24 3.83 -6.92
CA ILE A 13 -7.52 3.13 -5.84
C ILE A 13 -7.85 1.63 -5.82
N PHE A 14 -8.81 1.17 -6.64
CA PHE A 14 -9.19 -0.23 -6.80
C PHE A 14 -9.52 -0.56 -8.27
N GLY A 15 -8.57 -1.17 -8.99
CA GLY A 15 -8.78 -2.11 -10.11
C GLY A 15 -9.64 -1.69 -11.31
N LEU A 16 -9.01 -1.61 -12.49
CA LEU A 16 -9.61 -1.69 -13.84
C LEU A 16 -10.73 -0.67 -14.15
N SER A 17 -10.38 0.47 -14.76
CA SER A 17 -11.30 1.20 -15.63
C SER A 17 -10.80 1.12 -17.08
N LEU A 18 -11.51 0.36 -17.91
CA LEU A 18 -11.45 0.53 -19.36
C LEU A 18 -12.29 1.77 -19.67
N ASN A 19 -11.64 2.91 -19.92
CA ASN A 19 -12.34 4.05 -20.50
C ASN A 19 -12.62 3.70 -21.97
N ILE A 20 -13.90 3.58 -22.34
CA ILE A 20 -14.29 3.61 -23.75
C ILE A 20 -14.22 5.07 -24.19
N GLU A 21 -13.49 5.31 -25.28
CA GLU A 21 -13.25 6.62 -25.89
C GLU A 21 -14.59 7.34 -26.18
N SER A 22 -14.79 8.54 -25.63
CA SER A 22 -16.02 9.33 -25.79
C SER A 22 -16.21 9.92 -27.20
N SER A 23 -15.32 9.59 -28.14
CA SER A 23 -15.41 10.00 -29.55
C SER A 23 -16.28 9.07 -30.39
N LEU A 24 -16.92 8.06 -29.79
CA LEU A 24 -17.89 7.16 -30.45
C LEU A 24 -19.36 7.58 -30.28
N GLU A 25 -19.64 8.67 -29.55
CA GLU A 25 -21.00 9.18 -29.28
C GLU A 25 -21.36 10.45 -30.08
N GLU A 26 -21.17 10.44 -31.41
CA GLU A 26 -21.96 11.31 -32.29
C GLU A 26 -22.89 10.44 -33.15
N PRO A 27 -24.22 10.46 -32.92
CA PRO A 27 -25.15 9.71 -33.75
C PRO A 27 -25.49 10.48 -35.03
N PRO A 28 -25.40 9.88 -36.23
CA PRO A 28 -26.22 10.34 -37.34
C PRO A 28 -27.67 9.92 -37.05
N ALA A 29 -28.59 10.87 -37.20
CA ALA A 29 -30.00 10.66 -36.98
C ALA A 29 -30.58 9.61 -37.95
N VAL A 30 -31.56 8.88 -37.42
CA VAL A 30 -32.49 7.96 -38.08
C VAL A 30 -31.96 6.53 -38.30
N VAL A 31 -32.57 5.57 -37.59
CA VAL A 31 -33.27 4.37 -38.11
C VAL A 31 -33.24 3.26 -37.03
N ILE A 32 -34.43 2.92 -36.52
CA ILE A 32 -34.84 1.72 -35.76
C ILE A 32 -33.98 1.38 -34.53
N ASP A 33 -34.61 1.53 -33.37
CA ASP A 33 -34.05 1.26 -32.04
C ASP A 33 -33.71 -0.24 -31.84
N ALA A 34 -32.58 -0.64 -32.41
CA ALA A 34 -31.95 -1.93 -32.14
C ALA A 34 -31.53 -2.06 -30.66
N ALA A 35 -31.36 -0.93 -29.96
CA ALA A 35 -31.05 -0.92 -28.54
C ALA A 35 -32.26 -1.33 -27.68
N ALA A 36 -33.50 -1.02 -28.09
CA ALA A 36 -34.70 -1.53 -27.43
C ALA A 36 -34.88 -3.04 -27.62
N VAL A 37 -34.54 -3.59 -28.79
CA VAL A 37 -34.61 -5.04 -29.04
C VAL A 37 -33.48 -5.79 -28.29
N LEU A 38 -32.27 -5.21 -28.24
CA LEU A 38 -31.15 -5.75 -27.45
C LEU A 38 -31.40 -5.64 -25.95
N ALA A 39 -31.99 -4.54 -25.46
CA ALA A 39 -32.31 -4.36 -24.05
C ALA A 39 -33.36 -5.38 -23.59
N VAL A 40 -34.36 -5.68 -24.43
CA VAL A 40 -35.38 -6.70 -24.12
C VAL A 40 -34.79 -8.13 -24.17
N GLN A 41 -33.89 -8.44 -25.11
CA GLN A 41 -33.20 -9.74 -25.15
C GLN A 41 -32.23 -9.94 -23.98
N VAL A 42 -31.47 -8.90 -23.60
CA VAL A 42 -30.56 -8.91 -22.44
C VAL A 42 -31.34 -9.05 -21.13
N SER A 43 -32.56 -8.50 -21.04
CA SER A 43 -33.42 -8.64 -19.86
C SER A 43 -33.93 -10.07 -19.67
N THR A 44 -34.10 -10.85 -20.76
CA THR A 44 -34.61 -12.22 -20.71
C THR A 44 -33.54 -13.30 -20.55
N GLU A 45 -32.25 -12.96 -20.78
CA GLU A 45 -31.09 -13.85 -20.60
C GLU A 45 -30.31 -13.58 -19.30
N LEU A 46 -30.79 -12.68 -18.44
CA LEU A 46 -30.32 -12.54 -17.07
C LEU A 46 -30.90 -13.66 -16.19
N GLU A 47 -30.49 -14.89 -16.47
CA GLU A 47 -30.49 -15.94 -15.47
C GLU A 47 -29.68 -15.38 -14.29
N GLU A 48 -30.31 -15.22 -13.11
CA GLU A 48 -29.59 -14.77 -11.91
C GLU A 48 -28.31 -15.59 -11.82
N PRO A 49 -27.12 -14.96 -11.79
CA PRO A 49 -25.87 -15.70 -11.78
C PRO A 49 -25.93 -16.67 -10.60
N ALA A 50 -25.93 -17.97 -10.91
CA ALA A 50 -26.09 -19.00 -9.91
C ALA A 50 -25.11 -18.73 -8.75
N GLU A 51 -25.65 -18.65 -7.54
CA GLU A 51 -24.86 -18.40 -6.33
C GLU A 51 -23.66 -19.38 -6.31
N PRO A 52 -22.43 -18.86 -6.13
CA PRO A 52 -21.23 -19.68 -6.26
C PRO A 52 -21.25 -20.82 -5.25
N THR A 53 -21.00 -22.04 -5.72
CA THR A 53 -20.98 -23.19 -4.82
C THR A 53 -19.81 -23.10 -3.85
N THR A 54 -19.88 -23.82 -2.72
CA THR A 54 -18.75 -23.95 -1.79
C THR A 54 -17.48 -24.43 -2.50
N ALA A 55 -17.60 -25.32 -3.49
CA ALA A 55 -16.47 -25.81 -4.28
C ALA A 55 -15.83 -24.70 -5.13
N ASP A 56 -16.64 -23.80 -5.70
CA ASP A 56 -16.16 -22.64 -6.46
C ASP A 56 -15.41 -21.65 -5.56
N LEU A 57 -15.98 -21.37 -4.38
CA LEU A 57 -15.34 -20.49 -3.38
C LEU A 57 -14.01 -21.08 -2.88
N VAL A 58 -13.92 -22.39 -2.67
CA VAL A 58 -12.66 -23.07 -2.30
C VAL A 58 -11.63 -22.98 -3.43
N ARG A 59 -12.06 -23.16 -4.69
CA ARG A 59 -11.17 -23.01 -5.86
C ARG A 59 -10.65 -21.59 -6.00
N GLN A 60 -11.55 -20.60 -5.86
CA GLN A 60 -11.20 -19.17 -5.86
C GLN A 60 -10.23 -18.85 -4.73
N ARG A 61 -10.51 -19.29 -3.49
CA ARG A 61 -9.62 -19.12 -2.35
C ARG A 61 -8.22 -19.65 -2.63
N ASN A 62 -8.10 -20.87 -3.17
CA ASN A 62 -6.81 -21.48 -3.46
C ASN A 62 -6.01 -20.69 -4.51
N LYS A 63 -6.69 -20.15 -5.53
CA LYS A 63 -6.07 -19.27 -6.53
C LYS A 63 -5.54 -17.98 -5.87
N ILE A 64 -6.39 -17.28 -5.12
CA ILE A 64 -6.01 -16.03 -4.41
C ILE A 64 -4.89 -16.29 -3.41
N LYS A 65 -4.97 -17.38 -2.63
CA LYS A 65 -3.96 -17.77 -1.63
C LYS A 65 -2.56 -17.89 -2.22
N ARG A 66 -2.44 -18.46 -3.42
CA ARG A 66 -1.15 -18.59 -4.12
C ARG A 66 -0.54 -17.21 -4.40
N PHE A 67 -1.31 -16.29 -4.98
CA PHE A 67 -0.86 -14.94 -5.25
C PHE A 67 -0.60 -14.15 -3.98
N HIS A 68 -1.51 -14.21 -3.00
CA HIS A 68 -1.36 -13.55 -1.71
C HIS A 68 -0.07 -13.97 -1.00
N LYS A 69 0.29 -15.25 -1.04
CA LYS A 69 1.56 -15.74 -0.46
C LYS A 69 2.77 -15.15 -1.19
N SER A 70 2.79 -15.20 -2.52
CA SER A 70 3.91 -14.67 -3.31
C SER A 70 4.08 -13.16 -3.12
N PHE A 71 2.99 -12.40 -3.21
CA PHE A 71 2.99 -10.96 -2.95
C PHE A 71 3.34 -10.66 -1.50
N GLY A 72 2.87 -11.45 -0.52
CA GLY A 72 3.23 -11.28 0.88
C GLY A 72 4.72 -11.43 1.16
N ILE A 73 5.39 -12.42 0.54
CA ILE A 73 6.85 -12.58 0.61
C ILE A 73 7.55 -11.39 -0.04
N ALA A 74 7.10 -10.95 -1.21
CA ALA A 74 7.65 -9.79 -1.90
C ALA A 74 7.48 -8.49 -1.08
N THR A 75 6.29 -8.27 -0.49
CA THR A 75 6.02 -7.15 0.42
C THR A 75 6.96 -7.19 1.61
N TRP A 76 7.11 -8.35 2.25
CA TRP A 76 8.01 -8.49 3.40
C TRP A 76 9.47 -8.18 3.03
N ALA A 77 9.98 -8.77 1.95
CA ALA A 77 11.34 -8.53 1.50
C ALA A 77 11.57 -7.06 1.14
N MET A 78 10.64 -6.44 0.41
CA MET A 78 10.75 -5.03 0.04
C MET A 78 10.63 -4.12 1.25
N MET A 79 9.72 -4.38 2.19
CA MET A 79 9.61 -3.63 3.44
C MET A 79 10.91 -3.68 4.25
N THR A 80 11.57 -4.84 4.31
CA THR A 80 12.89 -4.97 4.96
C THR A 80 13.93 -4.04 4.34
N VAL A 81 14.01 -4.00 3.01
CA VAL A 81 14.93 -3.11 2.29
C VAL A 81 14.57 -1.63 2.48
N THR A 82 13.28 -1.30 2.44
CA THR A 82 12.77 0.07 2.68
C THR A 82 13.09 0.55 4.09
N VAL A 83 12.90 -0.28 5.12
CA VAL A 83 13.25 0.04 6.50
C VAL A 83 14.76 0.25 6.62
N ALA A 84 15.59 -0.64 6.06
CA ALA A 84 17.04 -0.47 6.06
C ALA A 84 17.48 0.85 5.37
N ALA A 85 16.89 1.18 4.22
CA ALA A 85 17.11 2.46 3.56
C ALA A 85 16.67 3.65 4.43
N GLY A 86 15.58 3.50 5.20
CA GLY A 86 15.11 4.49 6.16
C GLY A 86 16.10 4.73 7.31
N PHE A 87 16.73 3.68 7.83
CA PHE A 87 17.83 3.79 8.81
C PHE A 87 19.01 4.58 8.24
N ILE A 88 19.39 4.30 6.99
CA ILE A 88 20.49 4.99 6.31
C ILE A 88 20.15 6.46 6.10
N GLN A 89 18.94 6.77 5.62
CA GLN A 89 18.48 8.14 5.45
C GLN A 89 18.45 8.90 6.79
N PHE A 90 17.94 8.26 7.85
CA PHE A 90 17.91 8.85 9.18
C PHE A 90 19.33 9.18 9.67
N TYR A 91 20.25 8.22 9.55
CA TYR A 91 21.65 8.41 9.92
C TYR A 91 22.28 9.57 9.14
N ASN A 92 22.10 9.63 7.82
CA ASN A 92 22.67 10.69 7.00
C ASN A 92 22.18 12.08 7.44
N GLN A 93 20.87 12.24 7.64
CA GLN A 93 20.25 13.54 7.89
C GLN A 93 20.33 14.01 9.34
N TYR A 94 20.36 13.07 10.29
CA TYR A 94 20.26 13.40 11.72
C TYR A 94 21.41 12.85 12.56
N GLY A 95 22.12 11.83 12.07
CA GLY A 95 23.13 11.08 12.81
C GLY A 95 22.54 10.29 13.99
N TRP A 96 23.22 9.22 14.39
CA TRP A 96 22.92 8.58 15.67
C TRP A 96 23.51 9.47 16.76
N TRP A 97 22.65 10.20 17.47
CA TRP A 97 23.05 11.11 18.57
C TRP A 97 23.81 12.37 18.14
N ALA A 98 23.81 12.70 16.84
CA ALA A 98 24.44 13.92 16.35
C ALA A 98 23.52 15.14 16.46
N GLY A 99 24.14 16.33 16.40
CA GLY A 99 23.44 17.61 16.32
C GLY A 99 23.33 18.10 14.88
N GLN A 100 22.59 19.19 14.70
CA GLN A 100 22.41 19.84 13.39
C GLN A 100 23.72 20.17 12.69
N GLY A 101 24.78 20.52 13.43
CA GLY A 101 26.09 20.88 12.87
C GLY A 101 27.06 19.72 12.70
N SER A 102 26.68 18.48 13.01
CA SER A 102 27.61 17.34 13.06
C SER A 102 27.07 16.04 12.50
N ASN A 103 25.93 16.06 11.82
CA ASN A 103 25.42 14.88 11.11
C ASN A 103 26.24 14.61 9.83
N PRO A 104 26.21 13.37 9.28
CA PRO A 104 26.99 13.00 8.09
C PRO A 104 26.73 13.86 6.84
N CYS A 105 25.53 14.40 6.69
CA CYS A 105 25.22 15.34 5.62
C CYS A 105 25.92 16.70 5.77
N VAL A 106 26.31 17.08 6.98
CA VAL A 106 27.07 18.32 7.25
C VAL A 106 28.57 18.07 7.19
N THR A 107 29.04 16.91 7.67
CA THR A 107 30.49 16.60 7.70
C THR A 107 31.05 16.09 6.38
N GLY A 108 30.19 15.73 5.42
CA GLY A 108 30.62 15.18 4.14
C GLY A 108 30.58 13.65 4.05
N ASP A 109 30.15 12.97 5.11
CA ASP A 109 30.25 11.51 5.28
C ASP A 109 28.93 10.73 5.03
N ALA A 110 28.01 11.29 4.24
CA ALA A 110 26.73 10.63 3.96
C ALA A 110 26.91 9.28 3.22
N ILE A 111 26.25 8.24 3.73
CA ILE A 111 26.18 6.93 3.10
C ILE A 111 25.44 7.05 1.76
N PHE A 112 26.02 6.50 0.69
CA PHE A 112 25.58 6.67 -0.71
C PHE A 112 25.72 8.11 -1.25
N GLY A 113 26.54 8.94 -0.60
CA GLY A 113 26.96 10.25 -1.09
C GLY A 113 26.01 11.40 -0.72
N GLN A 114 26.53 12.62 -0.89
CA GLN A 114 25.86 13.87 -0.49
C GLN A 114 24.56 14.17 -1.24
N GLY A 115 24.31 13.50 -2.37
CA GLY A 115 23.03 13.59 -3.08
C GLY A 115 21.82 13.09 -2.27
N GLN A 116 22.04 12.39 -1.15
CA GLN A 116 20.98 11.93 -0.25
C GLN A 116 20.61 12.96 0.85
N CYS A 117 21.26 14.13 0.86
CA CYS A 117 21.14 15.11 1.95
C CYS A 117 20.11 16.23 1.71
N SER A 118 19.72 16.45 0.46
CA SER A 118 18.73 17.47 0.07
C SER A 118 17.46 16.84 -0.46
N GLY A 119 16.30 17.42 -0.13
CA GLY A 119 15.00 16.97 -0.61
C GLY A 119 14.59 15.59 -0.07
N ALA A 120 13.66 14.94 -0.77
CA ALA A 120 13.25 13.56 -0.50
C ALA A 120 14.26 12.59 -1.15
N PRO A 121 15.02 11.82 -0.37
CA PRO A 121 16.04 10.93 -0.92
C PRO A 121 15.43 9.88 -1.86
N THR A 122 15.88 9.88 -3.11
CA THR A 122 15.23 9.13 -4.19
C THR A 122 15.19 7.63 -3.93
N ILE A 123 16.24 7.08 -3.30
CA ILE A 123 16.35 5.64 -3.04
C ILE A 123 15.25 5.20 -2.06
N HIS A 124 15.17 5.83 -0.89
CA HIS A 124 14.18 5.46 0.12
C HIS A 124 12.76 5.75 -0.36
N LEU A 125 12.54 6.87 -1.06
CA LEU A 125 11.23 7.18 -1.64
C LEU A 125 10.78 6.13 -2.66
N THR A 126 11.67 5.74 -3.58
CA THR A 126 11.36 4.72 -4.61
C THR A 126 11.02 3.39 -3.96
N LEU A 127 11.84 2.97 -2.99
CA LEU A 127 11.60 1.75 -2.21
C LEU A 127 10.27 1.83 -1.46
N GLY A 128 9.95 2.97 -0.84
CA GLY A 128 8.67 3.23 -0.17
C GLY A 128 7.48 3.06 -1.10
N VAL A 129 7.52 3.66 -2.30
CA VAL A 129 6.45 3.53 -3.31
C VAL A 129 6.25 2.07 -3.73
N VAL A 130 7.33 1.35 -4.02
CA VAL A 130 7.26 -0.06 -4.42
C VAL A 130 6.75 -0.93 -3.28
N THR A 131 7.21 -0.70 -2.03
CA THR A 131 6.68 -1.38 -0.84
C THR A 131 5.18 -1.15 -0.69
N SER A 132 4.71 0.09 -0.83
CA SER A 132 3.30 0.43 -0.73
C SER A 132 2.46 -0.29 -1.80
N ALA A 133 2.90 -0.28 -3.07
CA ALA A 133 2.21 -0.98 -4.15
C ALA A 133 2.10 -2.49 -3.89
N LEU A 134 3.20 -3.12 -3.47
CA LEU A 134 3.22 -4.53 -3.08
C LEU A 134 2.30 -4.78 -1.89
N TYR A 135 2.37 -3.94 -0.85
CA TYR A 135 1.57 -4.08 0.36
C TYR A 135 0.07 -3.98 0.07
N PHE A 136 -0.38 -2.95 -0.64
CA PHE A 136 -1.80 -2.77 -0.94
C PHE A 136 -2.32 -3.87 -1.86
N THR A 137 -1.48 -4.40 -2.76
CA THR A 137 -1.81 -5.60 -3.53
C THR A 137 -1.99 -6.83 -2.60
N THR A 138 -1.04 -7.08 -1.71
CA THR A 138 -1.13 -8.17 -0.72
C THR A 138 -2.36 -8.04 0.18
N PHE A 139 -2.65 -6.82 0.65
CA PHE A 139 -3.81 -6.50 1.47
C PHE A 139 -5.12 -6.72 0.70
N GLY A 140 -5.22 -6.22 -0.53
CA GLY A 140 -6.39 -6.42 -1.39
C GLY A 140 -6.67 -7.90 -1.64
N LEU A 141 -5.63 -8.69 -1.94
CA LEU A 141 -5.75 -10.14 -2.07
C LEU A 141 -6.18 -10.83 -0.77
N SER A 142 -5.73 -10.33 0.39
CA SER A 142 -6.18 -10.83 1.70
C SER A 142 -7.66 -10.52 1.95
N PHE A 143 -8.11 -9.35 1.56
CA PHE A 143 -9.49 -8.90 1.74
C PHE A 143 -10.46 -9.65 0.81
N ALA A 144 -10.08 -9.87 -0.44
CA ALA A 144 -10.86 -10.59 -1.43
C ALA A 144 -10.89 -12.12 -1.24
N MET A 145 -10.19 -12.67 -0.24
CA MET A 145 -10.10 -14.11 -0.02
C MET A 145 -11.37 -14.64 0.68
N PRO A 146 -12.18 -15.50 0.04
CA PRO A 146 -13.39 -16.03 0.66
C PRO A 146 -13.07 -17.03 1.77
N ASP A 147 -13.96 -17.13 2.77
CA ASP A 147 -13.88 -18.06 3.89
C ASP A 147 -15.13 -18.97 3.97
N PRO A 148 -15.40 -19.79 2.94
CA PRO A 148 -16.67 -20.52 2.80
C PRO A 148 -16.89 -21.61 3.86
N LEU A 149 -15.85 -21.93 4.63
CA LEU A 149 -15.87 -22.98 5.65
C LEU A 149 -15.78 -22.40 7.08
N GLY A 150 -15.83 -21.08 7.23
CA GLY A 150 -15.75 -20.43 8.55
C GLY A 150 -14.51 -20.84 9.34
N VAL A 151 -13.36 -21.08 8.69
CA VAL A 151 -12.21 -21.70 9.37
C VAL A 151 -11.58 -20.81 10.44
N SER A 152 -11.94 -19.53 10.50
CA SER A 152 -11.56 -18.63 11.59
C SER A 152 -12.46 -18.70 12.83
N GLU A 153 -13.60 -19.40 12.79
CA GLU A 153 -14.60 -19.42 13.86
C GLU A 153 -14.36 -20.55 14.87
N GLY A 154 -13.62 -21.59 14.49
CA GLY A 154 -13.33 -22.73 15.37
C GLY A 154 -12.38 -22.42 16.54
N ASN A 155 -12.24 -23.39 17.44
CA ASN A 155 -11.31 -23.33 18.59
C ASN A 155 -9.95 -23.98 18.33
N SER A 156 -9.67 -24.42 17.09
CA SER A 156 -8.39 -25.01 16.74
C SER A 156 -7.25 -23.99 16.77
N ASP A 157 -6.02 -24.47 16.91
CA ASP A 157 -4.81 -23.64 16.82
C ASP A 157 -4.72 -22.90 15.49
N PHE A 158 -5.15 -23.54 14.40
CA PHE A 158 -5.23 -22.92 13.10
C PHE A 158 -6.24 -21.76 13.07
N ALA A 159 -7.44 -21.95 13.63
CA ALA A 159 -8.45 -20.90 13.70
C ALA A 159 -7.97 -19.70 14.53
N ARG A 160 -7.28 -19.95 15.65
CA ARG A 160 -6.63 -18.91 16.47
C ARG A 160 -5.56 -18.15 15.67
N LYS A 161 -4.62 -18.84 15.02
CA LYS A 161 -3.60 -18.23 14.16
C LYS A 161 -4.23 -17.38 13.05
N LEU A 162 -5.31 -17.86 12.43
CA LEU A 162 -6.04 -17.14 11.39
C LEU A 162 -6.73 -15.88 11.91
N ARG A 163 -7.33 -15.91 13.10
CA ARG A 163 -7.86 -14.70 13.75
C ARG A 163 -6.76 -13.69 14.04
N THR A 164 -5.65 -14.13 14.61
CA THR A 164 -4.50 -13.24 14.87
C THR A 164 -3.98 -12.62 13.58
N HIS A 165 -3.87 -13.39 12.49
CA HIS A 165 -3.47 -12.86 11.18
C HIS A 165 -4.47 -11.81 10.64
N LYS A 166 -5.78 -12.05 10.77
CA LYS A 166 -6.83 -11.09 10.40
C LYS A 166 -6.74 -9.79 11.23
N VAL A 167 -6.36 -9.86 12.51
CA VAL A 167 -6.11 -8.67 13.35
C VAL A 167 -4.84 -7.95 12.92
N LEU A 168 -3.73 -8.67 12.74
CA LEU A 168 -2.45 -8.09 12.30
C LEU A 168 -2.55 -7.42 10.92
N ARG A 169 -3.45 -7.88 10.05
CA ARG A 169 -3.78 -7.21 8.79
C ARG A 169 -4.23 -5.76 9.01
N TRP A 170 -5.09 -5.50 10.01
CA TRP A 170 -5.54 -4.15 10.32
C TRP A 170 -4.46 -3.32 11.00
N VAL A 171 -3.68 -3.94 11.90
CA VAL A 171 -2.54 -3.28 12.55
C VAL A 171 -1.52 -2.81 11.50
N THR A 172 -1.16 -3.69 10.57
CA THR A 172 -0.22 -3.35 9.49
C THR A 172 -0.81 -2.31 8.53
N LEU A 173 -2.12 -2.31 8.27
CA LEU A 173 -2.76 -1.31 7.42
C LEU A 173 -2.67 0.07 8.06
N ALA A 174 -3.05 0.17 9.33
CA ALA A 174 -2.95 1.41 10.09
C ALA A 174 -1.50 1.92 10.13
N GLY A 175 -0.54 1.01 10.36
CA GLY A 175 0.89 1.31 10.30
C GLY A 175 1.33 1.87 8.96
N MET A 176 0.97 1.21 7.85
CA MET A 176 1.31 1.66 6.49
C MET A 176 0.70 3.01 6.13
N LEU A 177 -0.56 3.26 6.50
CA LEU A 177 -1.20 4.55 6.27
C LEU A 177 -0.54 5.68 7.08
N ALA A 178 -0.23 5.41 8.35
CA ALA A 178 0.49 6.38 9.19
C ALA A 178 1.91 6.64 8.67
N GLN A 179 2.60 5.63 8.14
CA GLN A 179 3.88 5.79 7.46
C GLN A 179 3.79 6.74 6.27
N ILE A 180 2.83 6.50 5.36
CA ILE A 180 2.63 7.34 4.19
C ILE A 180 2.35 8.78 4.61
N GLY A 181 1.42 8.99 5.56
CA GLY A 181 1.07 10.32 6.05
C GLY A 181 2.27 11.06 6.64
N MET A 182 3.03 10.42 7.53
CA MET A 182 4.22 11.04 8.12
C MET A 182 5.34 11.25 7.10
N GLY A 183 5.51 10.34 6.15
CA GLY A 183 6.47 10.48 5.06
C GLY A 183 6.18 11.72 4.20
N VAL A 184 4.90 11.98 3.90
CA VAL A 184 4.46 13.19 3.18
C VAL A 184 4.81 14.45 3.99
N VAL A 185 4.54 14.47 5.30
CA VAL A 185 4.87 15.62 6.17
C VAL A 185 6.37 15.88 6.20
N ILE A 186 7.19 14.85 6.40
CA ILE A 186 8.65 14.98 6.52
C ILE A 186 9.29 15.34 5.17
N ALA A 187 8.74 14.85 4.06
CA ALA A 187 9.25 15.15 2.71
C ALA A 187 8.87 16.55 2.23
N ASN A 188 7.82 17.16 2.80
CA ASN A 188 7.33 18.49 2.41
C ASN A 188 7.22 19.41 3.63
N PRO A 189 8.29 19.58 4.42
CA PRO A 189 8.20 20.25 5.72
C PRO A 189 7.78 21.72 5.60
N ASP A 190 8.19 22.40 4.52
CA ASP A 190 7.85 23.80 4.26
C ASP A 190 6.33 24.03 4.12
N TRP A 191 5.59 23.05 3.58
CA TRP A 191 4.12 23.12 3.49
C TRP A 191 3.43 23.11 4.86
N PHE A 192 4.12 22.61 5.88
CA PHE A 192 3.66 22.57 7.25
C PHE A 192 4.32 23.64 8.13
N GLY A 193 5.00 24.62 7.51
CA GLY A 193 5.67 25.71 8.22
C GLY A 193 6.90 25.25 9.02
N LEU A 194 7.53 24.15 8.63
CA LEU A 194 8.73 23.61 9.25
C LEU A 194 9.91 23.77 8.30
N ASP A 195 11.04 24.25 8.81
CA ASP A 195 12.30 24.27 8.05
C ASP A 195 13.45 23.65 8.85
N ARG A 196 14.46 23.14 8.16
CA ARG A 196 15.61 22.47 8.82
C ARG A 196 16.48 23.42 9.64
N ALA A 197 16.54 24.71 9.30
CA ALA A 197 17.38 25.66 10.02
C ALA A 197 16.77 26.01 11.39
N ASN A 198 15.46 26.24 11.45
CA ASN A 198 14.77 26.68 12.66
C ASN A 198 14.07 25.55 13.44
N ASN A 199 13.70 24.45 12.76
CA ASN A 199 12.90 23.36 13.35
C ASN A 199 13.61 22.01 13.34
N TYR A 200 14.95 21.98 13.32
CA TYR A 200 15.74 20.74 13.24
C TYR A 200 15.30 19.66 14.23
N ARG A 201 15.11 20.01 15.52
CA ARG A 201 14.71 19.04 16.57
C ARG A 201 13.31 18.48 16.32
N THR A 202 12.39 19.32 15.84
CA THR A 202 11.02 18.87 15.48
C THR A 202 11.07 17.89 14.32
N LEU A 203 11.83 18.19 13.27
CA LEU A 203 12.00 17.30 12.13
C LEU A 203 12.72 16.00 12.51
N GLN A 204 13.73 16.07 13.38
CA GLN A 204 14.40 14.89 13.94
C GLN A 204 13.42 14.02 14.74
N ALA A 205 12.56 14.62 15.56
CA ALA A 205 11.53 13.90 16.31
C ALA A 205 10.52 13.22 15.38
N LEU A 206 10.02 13.92 14.36
CA LEU A 206 9.13 13.35 13.35
C LEU A 206 9.79 12.19 12.61
N ALA A 207 11.04 12.35 12.18
CA ALA A 207 11.81 11.30 11.51
C ALA A 207 12.06 10.09 12.42
N THR A 208 12.29 10.32 13.71
CA THR A 208 12.46 9.25 14.71
C THR A 208 11.17 8.46 14.87
N THR A 209 10.03 9.15 14.99
CA THR A 209 8.71 8.52 15.06
C THR A 209 8.41 7.73 13.78
N HIS A 210 8.75 8.28 12.62
CA HIS A 210 8.61 7.60 11.32
C HIS A 210 9.42 6.30 11.25
N LEU A 211 10.69 6.36 11.66
CA LEU A 211 11.54 5.18 11.73
C LEU A 211 10.99 4.13 12.72
N ALA A 212 10.61 4.56 13.93
CA ALA A 212 10.08 3.67 14.96
C ALA A 212 8.78 2.97 14.53
N LEU A 213 7.84 3.74 13.98
CA LEU A 213 6.62 3.20 13.40
C LEU A 213 6.95 2.20 12.26
N GLY A 214 8.09 2.36 11.58
CA GLY A 214 8.48 1.57 10.42
C GLY A 214 8.93 0.19 10.86
N VAL A 215 9.77 0.18 11.89
CA VAL A 215 10.19 -1.03 12.60
C VAL A 215 8.99 -1.76 13.19
N VAL A 216 8.06 -1.06 13.86
CA VAL A 216 6.86 -1.69 14.44
C VAL A 216 5.95 -2.29 13.36
N THR A 217 5.70 -1.56 12.28
CA THR A 217 4.88 -2.03 11.15
C THR A 217 5.52 -3.23 10.46
N TRP A 218 6.84 -3.19 10.24
CA TRP A 218 7.61 -4.31 9.70
C TRP A 218 7.59 -5.53 10.64
N GLY A 219 7.70 -5.32 11.95
CA GLY A 219 7.59 -6.37 12.96
C GLY A 219 6.22 -7.04 12.95
N ALA A 220 5.13 -6.25 12.88
CA ALA A 220 3.77 -6.76 12.77
C ALA A 220 3.55 -7.55 11.47
N LEU A 221 4.07 -7.07 10.34
CA LEU A 221 4.03 -7.77 9.05
C LEU A 221 4.80 -9.10 9.10
N THR A 222 5.99 -9.09 9.70
CA THR A 222 6.82 -10.27 9.90
C THR A 222 6.10 -11.30 10.76
N TRP A 223 5.49 -10.87 11.86
CA TRP A 223 4.69 -11.73 12.73
C TRP A 223 3.50 -12.34 11.98
N ALA A 224 2.76 -11.53 11.20
CA ALA A 224 1.62 -11.99 10.43
C ALA A 224 2.00 -13.09 9.41
N GLY A 225 3.18 -12.98 8.79
CA GLY A 225 3.72 -14.00 7.91
C GLY A 225 4.18 -15.25 8.67
N ALA A 226 4.91 -15.08 9.78
CA ALA A 226 5.49 -16.17 10.55
C ALA A 226 4.44 -17.15 11.09
N ILE A 227 3.33 -16.65 11.64
CA ILE A 227 2.25 -17.48 12.20
C ILE A 227 1.49 -18.31 11.17
N MET A 228 1.68 -18.02 9.88
CA MET A 228 1.07 -18.75 8.77
C MET A 228 2.04 -19.73 8.09
N LEU A 229 3.33 -19.65 8.41
CA LEU A 229 4.38 -20.52 7.90
C LEU A 229 4.82 -21.57 8.92
N PHE A 230 4.76 -21.25 10.22
CA PHE A 230 5.08 -22.10 11.37
C PHE A 230 3.86 -22.21 12.29
#